data_AF-A0AAW6LFW3-F1
#
_entry.id   AF-A0AAW6LFW3-F1
#
_cell.length_a   1.000
_cell.length_b   1.000
_cell.length_c   1.000
_cell.angle_alpha   90.00
_cell.angle_beta   90.00
_cell.angle_gamma   90.00
#
_symmetry.space_group_name_H-M   'P 1'
#
loop_
_entity.id
_entity.type
_entity.pdbx_description
1 polymer ?
#
loop_
_entity_poly.entity_id
_entity_poly.type
_entity_poly.pdbx_seq_one_letter_code
_entity_poly.pdbx_strand_id
1 'polypeptide(L)'
;MTSLDLHTESIAEFAARLVTVADNVAQARQDASGGDHTALSAVLGLIGGDFVGVAGRAQQAHIDDIDRLSTVISSVRSAALDAHAVYLDSEESVRRTLAEAARS
;
A
#
# COMPACT_ATOMS: atom_id res chain seq x y z
N MET A 1 -38.34 9.71 2.81
CA MET A 1 -37.32 8.82 2.22
C MET A 1 -35.98 9.26 2.80
N THR A 2 -35.40 8.43 3.65
CA THR A 2 -34.02 8.59 4.13
C THR A 2 -33.08 8.40 2.95
N SER A 3 -32.16 9.36 2.75
CA SER A 3 -31.11 9.25 1.73
C SER A 3 -30.34 7.96 1.98
N LEU A 4 -30.31 7.07 0.99
CA LEU A 4 -29.48 5.87 1.01
C LEU A 4 -28.11 6.31 0.52
N ASP A 5 -27.40 7.04 1.37
CA ASP A 5 -26.01 7.49 1.13
C ASP A 5 -25.12 6.39 1.71
N LEU A 6 -24.69 5.42 0.89
CA LEU A 6 -23.59 4.56 1.33
C LEU A 6 -22.36 5.46 1.43
N HIS A 7 -21.57 5.33 2.49
CA HIS A 7 -20.37 6.14 2.72
C HIS A 7 -19.22 5.78 1.75
N THR A 8 -19.47 5.84 0.44
CA THR A 8 -18.52 5.60 -0.66
C THR A 8 -17.37 6.59 -0.64
N GLU A 9 -17.62 7.82 -0.17
CA GLU A 9 -16.61 8.83 0.12
C GLU A 9 -15.51 8.32 1.07
N SER A 10 -15.87 7.49 2.07
CA SER A 10 -14.90 6.89 3.00
C SER A 10 -13.98 5.88 2.31
N ILE A 11 -14.46 5.17 1.28
CA ILE A 11 -13.67 4.22 0.50
C ILE A 11 -12.69 4.96 -0.41
N ALA A 12 -13.15 6.05 -1.05
CA ALA A 12 -12.29 6.90 -1.87
C ALA A 12 -11.18 7.57 -1.04
N GLU A 13 -11.51 8.10 0.15
CA GLU A 13 -10.52 8.63 1.08
C GLU A 13 -9.51 7.57 1.53
N PHE A 14 -9.98 6.36 1.82
CA PHE A 14 -9.10 5.25 2.20
C PHE A 14 -8.13 4.89 1.07
N ALA A 15 -8.62 4.81 -0.17
CA ALA A 15 -7.78 4.57 -1.35
C ALA A 15 -6.75 5.70 -1.55
N ALA A 16 -7.13 6.96 -1.31
CA ALA A 16 -6.21 8.10 -1.37
C ALA A 16 -5.13 8.02 -0.28
N ARG A 17 -5.48 7.66 0.96
CA ARG A 17 -4.48 7.47 2.05
C ARG A 17 -3.48 6.36 1.71
N LEU A 18 -3.90 5.31 1.03
CA LEU A 18 -2.99 4.24 0.59
C LEU A 18 -1.94 4.71 -0.43
N VAL A 19 -2.19 5.78 -1.19
CA VAL A 19 -1.17 6.40 -2.06
C VAL A 19 -0.04 6.97 -1.20
N THR A 20 -0.37 7.75 -0.18
CA THR A 20 0.63 8.30 0.75
C THR A 20 1.41 7.20 1.47
N VAL A 21 0.74 6.11 1.86
CA VAL A 21 1.42 4.95 2.46
C VAL A 21 2.37 4.29 1.45
N ALA A 22 1.98 4.17 0.18
CA ALA A 22 2.83 3.61 -0.86
C ALA A 22 4.08 4.47 -1.10
N ASP A 23 3.93 5.80 -1.11
CA ASP A 23 5.07 6.73 -1.25
C ASP A 23 6.04 6.61 -0.06
N ASN A 24 5.52 6.53 1.16
CA ASN A 24 6.35 6.32 2.36
C ASN A 24 7.12 5.00 2.30
N VAL A 25 6.49 3.93 1.80
CA VAL A 25 7.14 2.62 1.62
C VAL A 25 8.20 2.66 0.52
N ALA A 26 7.95 3.38 -0.58
CA ALA A 26 8.95 3.60 -1.62
C ALA A 26 10.17 4.37 -1.08
N GLN A 27 9.95 5.36 -0.22
CA GLN A 27 11.03 6.10 0.44
C GLN A 27 11.81 5.21 1.41
N ALA A 28 11.13 4.43 2.24
CA ALA A 28 11.77 3.49 3.15
C ALA A 28 12.65 2.46 2.40
N ARG A 29 12.25 2.03 1.20
CA ARG A 29 13.07 1.17 0.34
C ARG A 29 14.37 1.86 -0.08
N GLN A 30 14.29 3.12 -0.50
CA GLN A 30 15.48 3.89 -0.91
C GLN A 30 16.44 4.06 0.26
N ASP A 31 15.92 4.42 1.44
CA ASP A 31 16.72 4.58 2.65
C ASP A 31 17.38 3.26 3.06
N ALA A 32 16.66 2.15 2.99
CA ALA A 32 17.19 0.82 3.29
C ALA A 32 18.31 0.40 2.31
N SER A 33 18.29 0.87 1.06
CA SER A 33 19.33 0.58 0.06
C SER A 33 20.58 1.45 0.16
N GLY A 34 20.52 2.58 0.88
CA GLY A 34 21.58 3.59 0.91
C GLY A 34 22.80 3.23 1.76
N GLY A 35 22.73 2.18 2.59
CA GLY A 35 23.85 1.74 3.42
C GLY A 35 24.82 0.82 2.66
N ASP A 36 26.04 1.27 2.41
CA ASP A 36 27.13 0.39 1.95
C ASP A 36 27.91 -0.16 3.16
N HIS A 37 27.51 -1.35 3.62
CA HIS A 37 28.21 -2.04 4.70
C HIS A 37 29.57 -2.60 4.25
N THR A 38 29.82 -2.78 2.94
CA THR A 38 31.11 -3.32 2.47
C THR A 38 32.25 -2.33 2.65
N ALA A 39 31.96 -1.03 2.66
CA ALA A 39 32.93 0.01 3.02
C ALA A 39 33.47 -0.15 4.46
N LEU A 40 32.69 -0.75 5.37
CA LEU A 40 33.12 -0.98 6.76
C LEU A 40 34.13 -2.14 6.89
N SER A 41 34.15 -3.08 5.93
CA SER A 41 35.11 -4.20 5.95
C SER A 41 36.56 -3.73 5.89
N ALA A 42 36.84 -2.63 5.20
CA ALA A 42 38.18 -2.03 5.12
C ALA A 42 38.67 -1.49 6.47
N VAL A 43 37.74 -1.08 7.36
CA VAL A 43 38.04 -0.51 8.68
C VAL A 43 38.06 -1.58 9.76
N LEU A 44 37.15 -2.56 9.69
CA LEU A 44 36.94 -3.54 10.77
C LEU A 44 37.77 -4.82 10.61
N GLY A 45 38.41 -5.03 9.45
CA GLY A 45 39.27 -6.19 9.20
C GLY A 45 38.51 -7.52 9.17
N LEU A 46 39.26 -8.64 9.21
CA LEU A 46 38.72 -10.01 9.04
C LEU A 46 37.66 -10.40 10.10
N ILE A 47 37.81 -9.94 11.34
CA ILE A 47 36.84 -10.19 12.43
C ILE A 47 35.55 -9.38 12.21
N GLY A 48 35.66 -8.18 11.64
CA GLY A 48 34.51 -7.37 11.25
C GLY A 48 33.80 -7.85 9.98
N GLY A 49 34.44 -8.71 9.19
CA GLY A 49 33.88 -9.23 7.94
C GLY A 49 32.60 -10.05 8.16
N ASP A 50 32.56 -10.88 9.20
CA ASP A 50 31.36 -11.66 9.54
C ASP A 50 30.21 -10.75 9.96
N PHE A 51 30.50 -9.69 10.73
CA PHE A 51 29.51 -8.70 11.11
C PHE A 51 28.95 -7.96 9.89
N VAL A 52 29.82 -7.48 8.99
CA VAL A 52 29.40 -6.84 7.73
C VAL A 52 28.57 -7.78 6.87
N GLY A 53 28.94 -9.06 6.81
CA GLY A 53 28.20 -10.08 6.07
C GLY A 53 26.81 -10.33 6.66
N VAL A 54 26.68 -10.39 8.00
CA VAL A 54 25.38 -10.53 8.68
C VAL A 54 24.54 -9.26 8.49
N ALA A 55 25.13 -8.07 8.66
CA ALA A 55 24.45 -6.80 8.48
C ALA A 55 23.93 -6.64 7.05
N GLY A 56 24.73 -6.96 6.03
CA GLY A 56 24.32 -6.92 4.64
C GLY A 56 23.18 -7.90 4.32
N ARG A 57 23.21 -9.13 4.88
CA ARG A 57 22.08 -10.07 4.74
C ARG A 57 20.82 -9.57 5.43
N ALA A 58 20.95 -8.96 6.61
CA ALA A 58 19.81 -8.38 7.33
C ALA A 58 19.22 -7.18 6.57
N GLN A 59 20.05 -6.31 6.00
CA GLN A 59 19.62 -5.21 5.15
C GLN A 59 18.88 -5.73 3.90
N GLN A 60 19.40 -6.77 3.24
CA GLN A 60 18.72 -7.36 2.09
C GLN A 60 17.37 -7.97 2.47
N ALA A 61 17.31 -8.73 3.57
CA ALA A 61 16.04 -9.27 4.06
C ALA A 61 15.03 -8.16 4.38
N HIS A 62 15.49 -7.04 4.93
CA HIS A 62 14.65 -5.88 5.19
C HIS A 62 14.11 -5.25 3.89
N ILE A 63 14.94 -5.12 2.86
CA ILE A 63 14.51 -4.64 1.53
C ILE A 63 13.45 -5.58 0.94
N ASP A 64 13.65 -6.89 1.05
CA ASP A 64 12.69 -7.90 0.56
C ASP A 64 11.33 -7.79 1.28
N ASP A 65 11.34 -7.56 2.60
CA ASP A 65 10.12 -7.32 3.39
C ASP A 65 9.40 -6.04 2.98
N ILE A 66 10.15 -4.95 2.70
CA ILE A 66 9.58 -3.69 2.19
C ILE A 66 8.91 -3.90 0.83
N ASP A 67 9.53 -4.68 -0.07
CA ASP A 67 8.97 -5.00 -1.39
C ASP A 67 7.68 -5.81 -1.30
N ARG A 68 7.64 -6.75 -0.35
CA ARG A 68 6.42 -7.50 -0.03
C ARG A 68 5.33 -6.59 0.51
N LEU A 69 5.65 -5.68 1.42
CA LEU A 69 4.71 -4.69 1.95
C LEU A 69 4.17 -3.77 0.84
N SER A 70 5.02 -3.31 -0.06
CA SER A 70 4.63 -2.49 -1.23
C SER A 70 3.60 -3.22 -2.11
N THR A 71 3.83 -4.51 -2.36
CA THR A 71 2.90 -5.36 -3.11
C THR A 71 1.53 -5.45 -2.42
N VAL A 72 1.52 -5.65 -1.09
CA VAL A 72 0.28 -5.72 -0.31
C VAL A 72 -0.49 -4.39 -0.38
N ILE A 73 0.19 -3.25 -0.19
CA ILE A 73 -0.45 -1.92 -0.26
C ILE A 73 -1.06 -1.67 -1.64
N SER A 74 -0.35 -2.04 -2.71
CA SER A 74 -0.87 -1.94 -4.08
C SER A 74 -2.14 -2.77 -4.27
N SER A 75 -2.14 -4.01 -3.76
CA SER A 75 -3.30 -4.90 -3.80
C SER A 75 -4.49 -4.35 -3.02
N VAL A 76 -4.28 -3.83 -1.81
CA VAL A 76 -5.35 -3.24 -0.98
C VAL A 76 -5.91 -2.00 -1.66
N ARG A 77 -5.06 -1.17 -2.29
CA ARG A 77 -5.50 0.01 -3.05
C ARG A 77 -6.38 -0.39 -4.23
N SER A 78 -5.98 -1.39 -5.01
CA SER A 78 -6.81 -1.90 -6.12
C SER A 78 -8.17 -2.38 -5.63
N ALA A 79 -8.17 -3.22 -4.58
CA ALA A 79 -9.41 -3.74 -4.01
C ALA A 79 -10.33 -2.64 -3.48
N ALA A 80 -9.78 -1.58 -2.89
CA ALA A 80 -10.56 -0.43 -2.43
C ALA A 80 -11.20 0.34 -3.60
N LEU A 81 -10.46 0.55 -4.70
CA LEU A 81 -10.98 1.19 -5.91
C LEU A 81 -12.07 0.35 -6.58
N ASP A 82 -11.84 -0.97 -6.67
CA ASP A 82 -12.82 -1.91 -7.24
C ASP A 82 -14.10 -1.94 -6.40
N ALA A 83 -13.97 -2.00 -5.07
CA ALA A 83 -15.11 -1.94 -4.16
C ALA A 83 -15.89 -0.62 -4.32
N HIS A 84 -15.18 0.51 -4.42
CA HIS A 84 -15.81 1.82 -4.63
C HIS A 84 -16.64 1.85 -5.92
N ALA A 85 -16.10 1.33 -7.02
CA ALA A 85 -16.81 1.26 -8.30
C ALA A 85 -18.08 0.38 -8.22
N VAL A 86 -17.98 -0.79 -7.57
CA VAL A 86 -19.13 -1.70 -7.37
C VAL A 86 -20.24 -1.05 -6.54
N TYR A 87 -19.87 -0.29 -5.51
CA TYR A 87 -20.87 0.43 -4.70
C TYR A 87 -21.57 1.52 -5.50
N LEU A 88 -20.85 2.32 -6.28
CA LEU A 88 -21.46 3.37 -7.13
C LEU A 88 -22.44 2.80 -8.16
N ASP A 89 -22.08 1.68 -8.81
CA ASP A 89 -22.96 0.99 -9.76
C ASP A 89 -24.23 0.46 -9.07
N SER A 90 -24.06 -0.12 -7.87
CA SER A 90 -25.18 -0.62 -7.06
C SER A 90 -26.12 0.51 -6.63
N GLU A 91 -25.58 1.65 -6.21
CA GLU A 91 -26.37 2.84 -5.85
C GLU A 91 -27.18 3.37 -7.03
N GLU A 92 -26.58 3.47 -8.22
CA GLU A 92 -27.27 3.89 -9.43
C GLU A 92 -28.41 2.92 -9.80
N SER A 93 -28.12 1.62 -9.75
CA SER A 93 -29.10 0.56 -10.02
C SER A 93 -30.30 0.63 -9.07
N VAL A 94 -30.06 0.81 -7.76
CA VAL A 94 -31.11 0.98 -6.75
C VAL A 94 -31.92 2.26 -7.01
N ARG A 95 -31.25 3.38 -7.27
CA ARG A 95 -31.92 4.67 -7.53
C ARG A 95 -32.82 4.61 -8.76
N ARG A 96 -32.36 3.98 -9.83
CA ARG A 96 -33.14 3.77 -11.05
C ARG A 96 -34.37 2.92 -10.78
N THR A 97 -34.20 1.81 -10.06
CA THR A 97 -35.30 0.89 -9.69
C THR A 97 -36.37 1.60 -8.86
N LEU A 98 -35.97 2.39 -7.88
CA LEU A 98 -36.90 3.18 -7.06
C LEU A 98 -37.62 4.25 -7.88
N ALA A 99 -36.92 4.94 -8.78
CA ALA A 99 -37.53 5.94 -9.65
C ALA A 99 -38.52 5.33 -10.65
N GLU A 100 -38.31 4.09 -11.09
CA GLU A 100 -39.24 3.34 -11.93
C GLU A 100 -40.48 2.91 -11.15
N ALA A 101 -40.29 2.36 -9.94
CA ALA A 101 -41.40 1.97 -9.07
C ALA A 101 -42.27 3.17 -8.63
N ALA A 102 -41.68 4.36 -8.48
CA ALA A 102 -42.45 5.57 -8.16
C ALA A 102 -43.26 6.13 -9.35
N ARG A 103 -42.99 5.67 -10.57
CA ARG A 103 -43.68 6.08 -11.82
C ARG A 103 -44.73 5.09 -12.29
N SER A 104 -44.78 3.88 -11.70
CA SER A 104 -45.79 2.84 -11.93
C SER A 104 -46.94 2.97 -10.95
#